data_AF-A0A2M9MGU0-F1
#
_entry.id   AF-A0A2M9MGU0-F1
#
_cell.length_a   1.000
_cell.length_b   1.000
_cell.length_c   1.000
_cell.angle_alpha   90.00
_cell.angle_beta   90.00
_cell.angle_gamma   90.00
#
_symmetry.space_group_name_H-M   'P 1'
#
loop_
_entity.id
_entity.type
_entity.pdbx_description
1 polymer ?
#
loop_
_entity_poly.entity_id
_entity_poly.type
_entity_poly.pdbx_seq_one_letter_code
_entity_poly.pdbx_strand_id
1 'polypeptide(L)' 'MSRRRRSIMSDQLKTELAKELGFYDTVEKEGWGGIKAKDAGNMVKRAIELAERAARKSDL' A
#
# COMPACT_ATOMS: atom_id res chain seq x y z
N MET A 1 -15.33 8.10 22.92
CA MET A 1 -15.28 7.78 21.47
C MET A 1 -13.99 7.03 21.19
N SER A 2 -14.08 5.74 20.83
CA SER A 2 -12.90 4.94 20.46
C SER A 2 -12.14 5.62 19.32
N ARG A 3 -10.83 5.89 19.50
CA ARG A 3 -9.97 6.39 18.42
C ARG A 3 -10.00 5.35 17.30
N ARG A 4 -10.72 5.63 16.22
CA ARG A 4 -10.54 4.94 14.94
C ARG A 4 -9.05 5.05 14.62
N ARG A 5 -8.30 3.96 14.79
CA ARG A 5 -6.88 3.89 14.39
C ARG A 5 -6.87 4.21 12.89
N ARG A 6 -6.39 5.40 12.53
CA ARG A 6 -6.20 5.75 11.12
C ARG A 6 -5.26 4.70 10.54
N SER A 7 -5.66 4.06 9.45
CA SER A 7 -4.77 3.19 8.71
C SER A 7 -3.55 4.00 8.27
N ILE A 8 -2.37 3.38 8.37
CA ILE A 8 -1.10 4.03 8.01
C ILE A 8 -1.07 4.37 6.51
N MET A 9 -1.73 3.55 5.70
CA MET A 9 -1.86 3.74 4.25
C MET A 9 -3.31 4.13 3.90
N SER A 10 -3.47 5.12 3.03
CA SER A 10 -4.78 5.46 2.45
C SER A 10 -5.24 4.36 1.49
N ASP A 11 -6.55 4.21 1.31
CA ASP A 11 -7.08 3.19 0.40
C ASP A 11 -6.70 3.46 -1.06
N GLN A 12 -6.62 4.74 -1.45
CA GLN A 12 -6.10 5.14 -2.75
C GLN A 12 -4.66 4.65 -2.96
N LEU A 13 -3.78 4.87 -1.98
CA LEU A 13 -2.38 4.43 -2.09
C LEU A 13 -2.28 2.90 -2.18
N LYS A 14 -3.07 2.16 -1.40
CA LYS A 14 -3.13 0.70 -1.50
C LYS A 14 -3.53 0.27 -2.92
N THR A 15 -4.59 0.85 -3.47
CA THR A 15 -5.09 0.53 -4.82
C THR A 15 -4.05 0.82 -5.90
N GLU A 16 -3.39 1.97 -5.86
CA GLU A 16 -2.36 2.30 -6.84
C GLU A 16 -1.14 1.38 -6.75
N LEU A 17 -0.70 1.04 -5.54
CA LEU A 17 0.38 0.06 -5.35
C LEU A 17 -0.01 -1.33 -5.84
N ALA A 18 -1.26 -1.76 -5.63
CA ALA A 18 -1.75 -3.03 -6.13
C ALA A 18 -1.76 -3.09 -7.68
N LYS A 19 -2.10 -1.98 -8.33
CA LYS A 19 -2.02 -1.84 -9.80
C LYS A 19 -0.56 -1.86 -10.27
N GLU A 20 0.31 -1.07 -9.65
CA GLU A 20 1.74 -0.99 -9.99
C GLU A 20 2.44 -2.35 -9.85
N LEU A 21 2.08 -3.11 -8.81
CA LEU A 21 2.67 -4.40 -8.50
C LEU A 21 1.95 -5.59 -9.19
N GLY A 22 0.88 -5.32 -9.93
CA GLY A 22 0.21 -6.31 -10.79
C GLY A 22 -0.67 -7.33 -10.06
N PHE A 23 -1.15 -7.03 -8.85
CA PHE A 23 -2.05 -7.92 -8.09
C PHE A 23 -3.44 -7.34 -7.84
N TYR A 24 -3.76 -6.19 -8.44
CA TYR A 24 -5.06 -5.53 -8.26
C TYR A 24 -6.26 -6.41 -8.64
N ASP A 25 -6.14 -7.24 -9.67
CA ASP A 25 -7.22 -8.15 -10.09
C ASP A 25 -7.63 -9.11 -8.96
N THR A 26 -6.68 -9.58 -8.15
CA THR A 26 -6.98 -10.41 -6.97
C THR A 26 -7.70 -9.59 -5.90
N VAL A 27 -7.30 -8.34 -5.69
CA VAL A 27 -7.98 -7.44 -4.75
C VAL A 27 -9.42 -7.16 -5.20
N GLU A 28 -9.65 -6.97 -6.50
CA GLU A 28 -10.99 -6.73 -7.04
C GLU A 28 -11.90 -7.95 -6.88
N LYS A 29 -11.38 -9.16 -7.14
CA LYS A 29 -12.17 -10.40 -7.13
C LYS A 29 -12.37 -10.98 -5.74
N GLU A 30 -11.33 -10.96 -4.91
CA GLU A 30 -11.25 -11.69 -3.64
C GLU A 30 -11.11 -10.76 -2.43
N GLY A 31 -10.94 -9.47 -2.67
CA GLY A 31 -10.62 -8.50 -1.63
C GLY A 31 -9.16 -8.59 -1.16
N TRP A 32 -8.80 -7.71 -0.24
CA TRP A 32 -7.45 -7.66 0.33
C TRP A 32 -7.05 -8.92 1.09
N GLY A 33 -8.01 -9.75 1.50
CA GLY A 33 -7.74 -11.04 2.15
C GLY A 33 -7.27 -12.14 1.20
N GLY A 34 -7.49 -11.99 -0.12
CA GLY A 34 -7.11 -12.99 -1.13
C GLY A 34 -5.67 -12.86 -1.65
N ILE A 35 -4.97 -11.77 -1.34
CA ILE A 35 -3.60 -11.57 -1.82
C ILE A 35 -2.60 -12.50 -1.12
N LYS A 36 -1.50 -12.84 -1.78
CA LYS A 36 -0.45 -13.66 -1.16
C LYS A 36 0.36 -12.82 -0.18
N ALA A 37 0.99 -13.47 0.80
CA ALA A 37 1.90 -12.79 1.73
C ALA A 37 3.04 -12.03 1.02
N LYS A 38 3.49 -12.56 -0.14
CA LYS A 38 4.50 -11.90 -0.99
C LYS A 38 3.99 -10.57 -1.56
N ASP A 39 2.72 -10.50 -1.97
CA ASP A 39 2.11 -9.30 -2.54
C ASP A 39 2.00 -8.19 -1.49
N ALA A 40 1.54 -8.56 -0.28
CA ALA A 40 1.51 -7.67 0.86
C ALA A 40 2.92 -7.16 1.23
N GLY A 41 3.92 -8.03 1.27
CA GLY A 41 5.31 -7.66 1.55
C GLY A 41 5.89 -6.71 0.51
N ASN A 42 5.65 -6.97 -0.78
CA ASN A 42 6.07 -6.09 -1.87
C ASN A 42 5.38 -4.73 -1.81
N MET A 43 4.09 -4.69 -1.48
CA MET A 43 3.33 -3.45 -1.32
C MET A 43 3.89 -2.58 -0.19
N VAL A 44 4.18 -3.18 0.97
CA VAL A 44 4.78 -2.44 2.10
C VAL A 44 6.18 -1.94 1.73
N LYS A 45 7.02 -2.77 1.10
CA LYS A 45 8.34 -2.36 0.63
C LYS A 45 8.25 -1.15 -0.32
N ARG A 46 7.34 -1.21 -1.29
CA ARG A 46 7.15 -0.13 -2.27
C ARG A 46 6.65 1.16 -1.62
N ALA A 47 5.73 1.06 -0.65
CA ALA A 47 5.26 2.20 0.11
C ALA A 47 6.40 2.89 0.89
N ILE A 48 7.30 2.11 1.51
CA ILE A 48 8.48 2.64 2.21
C ILE A 48 9.42 3.33 1.23
N GLU A 49 9.71 2.73 0.07
CA GLU A 49 10.55 3.37 -0.95
C GLU A 49 9.99 4.72 -1.43
N LEU A 50 8.67 4.83 -1.58
CA LEU A 50 8.00 6.09 -1.94
C LEU A 50 8.12 7.12 -0.81
N ALA A 51 7.93 6.71 0.44
CA ALA A 51 8.07 7.56 1.60
C ALA A 51 9.51 8.08 1.75
N GLU A 52 10.50 7.21 1.60
CA GLU A 52 11.94 7.54 1.59
C GLU A 52 12.30 8.53 0.48
N ARG A 53 11.74 8.37 -0.72
CA ARG A 53 11.92 9.32 -1.82
C ARG A 53 11.27 10.67 -1.53
N ALA A 54 10.09 10.68 -0.90
CA ALA A 54 9.39 11.90 -0.55
C ALA A 54 10.14 12.67 0.56
N ALA A 55 10.62 11.97 1.59
CA ALA A 55 11.43 12.55 2.66
C ALA A 55 12.71 13.20 2.13
N ARG A 56 13.47 12.50 1.27
CA ARG A 56 14.66 13.09 0.64
C ARG A 56 14.37 14.31 -0.22
N LYS A 57 13.17 14.40 -0.82
CA LYS A 57 12.77 15.58 -1.62
C LYS A 57 12.33 16.76 -0.76
N SER A 58 11.80 16.52 0.45
CA SER A 58 11.42 17.60 1.36
C SER A 58 12.60 18.26 2.05
N ASP A 59 13.77 17.61 2.03
CA ASP A 59 15.02 18.13 2.63
C ASP A 59 15.84 19.01 1.66
N LEU A 60 15.36 19.21 0.42
CA LEU A 60 15.95 20.06 -0.62
C LEU A 60 15.11 21.31 -0.85
#